data_AF-A0A0N4XS66-F1
#
_entry.id   AF-A0A0N4XS66-F1
#
_cell.length_a   1.000
_cell.length_b   1.000
_cell.length_c   1.000
_cell.angle_alpha   90.00
_cell.angle_beta   90.00
_cell.angle_gamma   90.00
#
_symmetry.space_group_name_H-M   'P 1'
#
loop_
_entity.id
_entity.type
_entity.pdbx_description
1 polymer ?
#
loop_
_entity_poly.entity_id
_entity_poly.type
_entity_poly.pdbx_seq_one_letter_code
_entity_poly.pdbx_strand_id
1 'polypeptide(L)'
;MATRMACDANVEKNRFEDIVCIDQTRVRLGGDSYIHASWVNITANRKAILTQLPLVETGGDFWQMVLDTNAQAILLLLTHAEFNMFHAAGVFPAEQDFVHFADGHIRVGEFKRVVIDRDWTMHVISVK
;
A
#
# COMPACT_ATOMS: atom_id res chain seq x y z
N MET A 1 9.97 21.96 -12.57
CA MET A 1 10.47 21.85 -11.18
C MET A 1 9.66 20.78 -10.48
N ALA A 2 10.28 19.93 -9.65
CA ALA A 2 9.54 18.98 -8.82
C ALA A 2 8.86 19.75 -7.66
N THR A 3 7.67 19.33 -7.26
CA THR A 3 6.84 19.95 -6.21
C THR A 3 6.32 18.87 -5.28
N ARG A 4 5.95 19.24 -4.04
CA ARG A 4 5.45 18.32 -3.03
C ARG A 4 4.21 18.86 -2.30
N MET A 5 3.41 19.66 -2.99
CA MET A 5 2.27 20.38 -2.41
C MET A 5 1.26 19.42 -1.76
N ALA A 6 0.97 18.28 -2.41
CA ALA A 6 0.04 17.30 -1.85
C ALA A 6 0.64 16.60 -0.61
N CYS A 7 1.93 16.29 -0.63
CA CYS A 7 2.64 15.70 0.51
C CYS A 7 2.63 16.64 1.73
N ASP A 8 2.92 17.92 1.51
CA ASP A 8 2.96 18.95 2.57
C ASP A 8 1.56 19.28 3.12
N ALA A 9 0.50 19.07 2.32
CA ALA A 9 -0.89 19.31 2.73
C ALA A 9 -1.54 18.12 3.47
N ASN A 10 -0.93 16.93 3.44
CA ASN A 10 -1.47 15.68 4.00
C ASN A 10 -0.41 14.97 4.87
N VAL A 11 0.23 15.73 5.77
CA VAL A 11 1.34 15.25 6.61
C VAL A 11 0.96 14.04 7.47
N GLU A 12 -0.30 13.97 7.89
CA GLU A 12 -0.87 12.87 8.67
C GLU A 12 -0.95 11.54 7.90
N LYS A 13 -0.90 11.59 6.56
CA LYS A 13 -0.87 10.40 5.70
C LYS A 13 0.56 9.93 5.39
N ASN A 14 1.58 10.65 5.86
CA ASN A 14 2.98 10.33 5.62
C ASN A 14 3.56 9.62 6.85
N ARG A 15 4.18 8.44 6.65
CA ARG A 15 4.78 7.68 7.75
C ARG A 15 6.05 8.34 8.30
N PHE A 16 6.83 8.95 7.42
CA PHE A 16 8.09 9.60 7.76
C PHE A 16 8.13 11.00 7.17
N GLU A 17 8.46 11.99 7.99
CA GLU A 17 8.49 13.41 7.60
C GLU A 17 9.59 13.72 6.56
N ASP A 18 10.66 12.94 6.56
CA ASP A 18 11.84 13.11 5.71
C ASP A 18 11.74 12.36 4.37
N ILE A 19 10.69 11.55 4.17
CA ILE A 19 10.44 10.83 2.91
C ILE A 19 9.35 11.55 2.10
N VAL A 20 9.77 12.23 1.03
CA VAL A 20 8.90 13.11 0.24
C VAL A 20 8.23 12.35 -0.92
N CYS A 21 6.90 12.50 -1.05
CA CYS A 21 6.15 12.13 -2.25
C CYS A 21 5.98 13.35 -3.17
N ILE A 22 6.50 13.30 -4.40
CA ILE A 22 6.43 14.44 -5.32
C ILE A 22 5.15 14.41 -6.17
N ASP A 23 4.59 15.58 -6.47
CA ASP A 23 3.30 15.71 -7.17
C ASP A 23 3.35 15.17 -8.61
N GLN A 24 4.54 15.17 -9.22
CA GLN A 24 4.75 14.79 -10.62
C GLN A 24 4.53 13.29 -10.85
N THR A 25 4.89 12.47 -9.87
CA THR A 25 4.85 11.01 -9.98
C THR A 25 3.87 10.37 -9.02
N ARG A 26 3.27 11.13 -8.10
CA ARG A 26 2.33 10.55 -7.13
C ARG A 26 1.18 9.81 -7.81
N VAL A 27 0.76 8.73 -7.19
CA VAL A 27 -0.50 8.07 -7.52
C VAL A 27 -1.64 8.99 -7.05
N ARG A 28 -2.69 9.12 -7.86
CA ARG A 28 -3.87 9.94 -7.57
C ARG A 28 -5.05 9.00 -7.42
N LEU A 29 -5.70 9.01 -6.25
CA LEU A 29 -6.93 8.27 -6.04
C LEU A 29 -8.14 9.05 -6.60
N GLY A 30 -9.33 8.47 -6.52
CA GLY A 30 -10.58 9.15 -6.86
C GLY A 30 -10.69 10.53 -6.23
N GLY A 31 -11.14 11.52 -7.01
CA GLY A 31 -11.24 12.92 -6.56
C GLY A 31 -9.89 13.62 -6.33
N ASP A 32 -8.80 13.10 -6.89
CA ASP A 32 -7.42 13.58 -6.68
C ASP A 32 -6.92 13.48 -5.23
N SER A 33 -7.53 12.57 -4.45
CA SER A 33 -7.13 12.31 -3.07
C SER A 33 -5.67 11.82 -2.98
N TYR A 34 -5.01 12.21 -1.88
CA TYR A 34 -3.61 11.91 -1.63
C TYR A 34 -3.41 10.54 -0.97
N ILE A 35 -2.44 9.80 -1.52
CA ILE A 35 -1.79 8.64 -0.93
C ILE A 35 -0.28 8.77 -1.13
N HIS A 36 0.52 8.37 -0.15
CA HIS A 36 2.00 8.38 -0.24
C HIS A 36 2.52 7.22 -1.09
N ALA A 37 2.27 7.31 -2.39
CA ALA A 37 2.68 6.34 -3.39
C ALA A 37 3.08 7.07 -4.69
N SER A 38 4.08 6.55 -5.40
CA SER A 38 4.59 7.13 -6.64
C SER A 38 4.77 6.09 -7.74
N TRP A 39 4.45 6.48 -8.97
CA TRP A 39 4.77 5.72 -10.17
C TRP A 39 6.25 5.81 -10.48
N VAL A 40 6.88 4.65 -10.70
CA VAL A 40 8.29 4.52 -11.08
C VAL A 40 8.40 3.68 -12.34
N ASN A 41 9.23 4.12 -13.29
CA ASN A 41 9.56 3.32 -14.47
C ASN A 41 10.63 2.29 -14.08
N ILE A 42 10.30 1.00 -14.14
CA ILE A 42 11.27 -0.09 -13.97
C ILE A 42 12.02 -0.35 -15.27
N THR A 43 11.29 -0.28 -16.39
CA THR A 43 11.85 -0.28 -17.75
C THR A 43 11.08 0.73 -18.60
N ALA A 44 11.48 0.91 -19.85
CA ALA A 44 10.77 1.79 -20.79
C ALA A 44 9.28 1.44 -20.94
N ASN A 45 8.92 0.16 -20.81
CA ASN A 45 7.57 -0.36 -21.02
C ASN A 45 6.93 -0.92 -19.75
N ARG A 46 7.58 -0.78 -18.58
CA ARG A 46 7.07 -1.32 -17.31
C ARG A 46 7.15 -0.26 -16.22
N LYS A 47 6.00 0.01 -15.61
CA LYS A 47 5.88 0.85 -14.42
C LYS A 47 5.54 0.00 -13.22
N ALA A 48 5.95 0.47 -12.05
CA ALA A 48 5.54 -0.04 -10.76
C ALA A 48 5.10 1.13 -9.87
N ILE A 49 4.43 0.79 -8.78
CA ILE A 49 4.12 1.75 -7.72
C ILE A 49 5.08 1.44 -6.58
N LEU A 50 5.82 2.44 -6.12
CA LEU A 50 6.51 2.39 -4.84
C LEU A 50 5.71 3.20 -3.84
N THR A 51 5.48 2.64 -2.66
CA THR A 51 4.66 3.22 -1.60
C THR A 51 5.27 2.87 -0.25
N GLN A 52 5.03 3.72 0.75
CA GLN A 52 5.27 3.35 2.14
C GLN A 52 4.42 2.13 2.53
N LEU A 53 4.80 1.44 3.62
CA LEU A 53 3.87 0.54 4.30
C LEU A 53 2.67 1.39 4.80
N PRO A 54 1.43 1.10 4.38
CA PRO A 54 0.27 1.91 4.74
C PRO A 54 0.15 2.06 6.25
N LEU A 55 -0.22 3.27 6.67
CA LEU A 55 -0.69 3.53 8.03
C LEU A 55 -2.06 2.84 8.20
N VAL A 56 -2.47 2.56 9.44
CA VAL A 56 -3.77 1.95 9.73
C VAL A 56 -4.90 2.82 9.16
N GLU A 57 -4.75 4.12 9.31
CA GLU A 57 -5.66 5.18 8.87
C GLU A 57 -5.73 5.27 7.33
N THR A 58 -4.65 4.92 6.64
CA THR A 58 -4.57 4.93 5.16
C THR A 58 -4.77 3.53 4.54
N GLY A 59 -5.15 2.53 5.33
CA GLY A 59 -5.31 1.15 4.84
C GLY A 59 -6.37 1.04 3.74
N GLY A 60 -7.48 1.77 3.88
CA GLY A 60 -8.53 1.85 2.86
C GLY A 60 -8.02 2.50 1.56
N ASP A 61 -7.32 3.63 1.67
CA ASP A 61 -6.70 4.32 0.53
C ASP A 61 -5.73 3.40 -0.22
N PHE A 62 -4.95 2.59 0.50
CA PHE A 62 -4.02 1.62 -0.07
C PHE A 62 -4.74 0.51 -0.86
N TRP A 63 -5.78 -0.09 -0.29
CA TRP A 63 -6.51 -1.15 -1.00
C TRP A 63 -7.35 -0.60 -2.15
N GLN A 64 -7.86 0.63 -2.04
CA GLN A 64 -8.48 1.33 -3.16
C GLN A 64 -7.46 1.56 -4.29
N MET A 65 -6.24 1.97 -3.97
CA MET A 65 -5.15 2.11 -4.96
C MET A 65 -4.89 0.79 -5.69
N VAL A 66 -4.83 -0.32 -4.96
CA VAL A 66 -4.61 -1.67 -5.53
C VAL A 66 -5.71 -2.02 -6.53
N LEU A 67 -6.97 -1.76 -6.19
CA LEU A 67 -8.13 -1.97 -7.07
C LEU A 67 -8.08 -1.05 -8.31
N ASP A 68 -7.92 0.26 -8.11
CA ASP A 68 -7.92 1.27 -9.18
C ASP A 68 -6.81 1.05 -10.20
N THR A 69 -5.66 0.57 -9.73
CA THR A 69 -4.48 0.31 -10.57
C THR A 69 -4.43 -1.12 -11.10
N ASN A 70 -5.41 -1.96 -10.73
CA ASN A 70 -5.49 -3.38 -11.05
C ASN A 70 -4.18 -4.13 -10.72
N ALA A 71 -3.56 -3.80 -9.60
CA ALA A 71 -2.29 -4.39 -9.18
C ALA A 71 -2.50 -5.87 -8.80
N GLN A 72 -1.76 -6.76 -9.47
CA GLN A 72 -1.90 -8.22 -9.31
C GLN A 72 -1.00 -8.80 -8.21
N ALA A 73 -0.02 -8.04 -7.74
CA ALA A 73 0.93 -8.48 -6.72
C ALA A 73 1.43 -7.30 -5.89
N ILE A 74 1.65 -7.56 -4.60
CA ILE A 74 2.26 -6.63 -3.65
C ILE A 74 3.52 -7.31 -3.12
N LEU A 75 4.67 -6.65 -3.25
CA LEU A 75 5.93 -7.10 -2.68
C LEU A 75 6.23 -6.28 -1.42
N LEU A 76 6.21 -6.93 -0.26
CA LEU A 76 6.61 -6.31 0.99
C LEU A 76 8.10 -6.58 1.25
N LEU A 77 8.90 -5.52 1.29
CA LEU A 77 10.34 -5.57 1.57
C LEU A 77 10.61 -5.14 3.01
N LEU A 78 10.24 -6.00 3.96
CA LEU A 78 10.38 -5.73 5.39
C LEU A 78 10.40 -7.04 6.19
N THR A 79 10.96 -6.98 7.39
CA THR A 79 11.02 -8.10 8.34
C THR A 79 9.69 -8.27 9.09
N HIS A 80 9.45 -9.46 9.62
CA HIS A 80 8.30 -9.70 10.51
C HIS A 80 8.29 -8.77 11.74
N ALA A 81 9.48 -8.38 12.24
CA ALA A 81 9.60 -7.44 13.35
C ALA A 81 9.09 -6.05 12.95
N GLU A 82 9.47 -5.55 11.77
CA GLU A 82 8.98 -4.28 11.22
C GLU A 82 7.47 -4.34 10.91
N PHE A 83 6.98 -5.46 10.38
CA PHE A 83 5.55 -5.67 10.12
C PHE A 83 4.71 -5.45 11.40
N ASN A 84 5.18 -6.03 12.51
CA ASN A 84 4.53 -5.90 13.81
C ASN A 84 4.71 -4.51 14.42
N MET A 85 5.92 -3.96 14.35
CA MET A 85 6.26 -2.63 14.85
C MET A 85 5.39 -1.54 14.22
N PHE A 86 5.07 -1.66 12.93
CA PHE A 86 4.26 -0.70 12.19
C PHE A 86 2.77 -1.02 12.15
N HIS A 87 2.31 -1.98 12.96
CA HIS A 87 0.90 -2.37 13.08
C HIS A 87 0.25 -2.78 11.74
N ALA A 88 1.02 -3.42 10.86
CA ALA A 88 0.54 -3.79 9.53
C ALA A 88 -0.62 -4.80 9.54
N ALA A 89 -0.80 -5.55 10.64
CA ALA A 89 -1.96 -6.44 10.84
C ALA A 89 -3.31 -5.69 10.89
N GLY A 90 -3.30 -4.36 11.10
CA GLY A 90 -4.51 -3.53 10.95
C GLY A 90 -4.88 -3.23 9.49
N VAL A 91 -3.98 -3.53 8.54
CA VAL A 91 -4.16 -3.24 7.12
C VAL A 91 -4.20 -4.51 6.27
N PHE A 92 -3.38 -5.50 6.60
CA PHE A 92 -3.30 -6.78 5.90
C PHE A 92 -4.00 -7.87 6.72
N PRO A 93 -4.84 -8.72 6.11
CA PRO A 93 -5.54 -9.77 6.82
C PRO A 93 -4.58 -10.82 7.39
N ALA A 94 -4.91 -11.34 8.58
CA ALA A 94 -4.28 -12.54 9.12
C ALA A 94 -4.68 -13.78 8.31
N GLU A 95 -3.99 -14.90 8.57
CA GLU A 95 -4.27 -16.17 7.89
C GLU A 95 -5.72 -16.61 8.11
N GLN A 96 -6.43 -16.89 7.01
CA GLN A 96 -7.86 -17.25 7.02
C GLN A 96 -8.79 -16.18 7.65
N ASP A 97 -8.39 -14.91 7.60
CA ASP A 97 -9.15 -13.78 8.15
C ASP A 97 -9.48 -12.72 7.09
N PHE A 98 -10.30 -11.74 7.48
CA PHE A 98 -10.74 -10.62 6.66
C PHE A 98 -10.61 -9.29 7.39
N VAL A 99 -10.15 -8.28 6.66
CA VAL A 99 -10.21 -6.88 7.08
C VAL A 99 -11.16 -6.10 6.17
N HIS A 100 -11.79 -5.07 6.73
CA HIS A 100 -12.79 -4.26 6.06
C HIS A 100 -12.42 -2.78 6.14
N PHE A 101 -12.59 -2.05 5.04
CA PHE A 101 -12.34 -0.61 4.96
C PHE A 101 -13.52 0.11 4.31
N ALA A 102 -13.53 1.44 4.43
CA ALA A 102 -14.56 2.33 3.87
C ALA A 102 -15.98 1.85 4.21
N ASP A 103 -16.25 1.68 5.50
CA ASP A 103 -17.53 1.18 6.04
C ASP A 103 -17.99 -0.15 5.44
N GLY A 104 -17.03 -1.01 5.04
CA GLY A 104 -17.28 -2.34 4.50
C GLY A 104 -17.36 -2.43 2.98
N HIS A 105 -17.10 -1.34 2.26
CA HIS A 105 -17.06 -1.32 0.80
C HIS A 105 -15.84 -2.04 0.21
N ILE A 106 -14.75 -2.12 0.96
CA ILE A 106 -13.56 -2.88 0.56
C ILE A 106 -13.37 -4.00 1.58
N ARG A 107 -13.38 -5.25 1.12
CA ARG A 107 -13.10 -6.43 1.91
C ARG A 107 -11.86 -7.14 1.36
N VAL A 108 -10.88 -7.33 2.23
CA VAL A 108 -9.62 -7.99 1.91
C VAL A 108 -9.55 -9.27 2.72
N GLY A 109 -9.42 -10.42 2.06
CA GLY A 109 -9.35 -11.72 2.70
C GLY A 109 -8.10 -12.50 2.32
N GLU A 110 -7.51 -13.19 3.30
CA GLU A 110 -6.41 -14.13 3.10
C GLU A 110 -6.97 -15.55 2.99
N PHE A 111 -6.50 -16.34 2.01
CA PHE A 111 -7.00 -17.69 1.75
C PHE A 111 -5.95 -18.79 1.83
N LYS A 112 -4.68 -18.43 1.62
CA LYS A 112 -3.58 -19.40 1.54
C LYS A 112 -2.24 -18.71 1.74
N ARG A 113 -1.56 -19.09 2.82
CA ARG A 113 -0.14 -18.80 3.00
C ARG A 113 0.72 -19.93 2.45
N VAL A 114 1.75 -19.57 1.70
CA VAL A 114 2.77 -20.47 1.15
C VAL A 114 4.13 -19.96 1.60
N VAL A 115 4.88 -20.81 2.30
CA VAL A 115 6.30 -20.54 2.59
C VAL A 115 7.09 -20.84 1.33
N ILE A 116 7.76 -19.84 0.77
CA ILE A 116 8.59 -20.00 -0.44
C ILE A 116 9.97 -20.54 -0.04
N ASP A 117 10.60 -19.89 0.94
CA ASP A 117 11.87 -20.30 1.54
C ASP A 117 11.94 -19.83 3.01
N ARG A 118 13.14 -19.75 3.60
CA ARG A 118 13.30 -19.35 5.00
C ARG A 118 12.92 -17.90 5.28
N ASP A 119 13.00 -17.04 4.27
CA ASP A 119 12.89 -15.59 4.42
C ASP A 119 11.60 -15.05 3.79
N TRP A 120 11.00 -15.79 2.86
CA TRP A 120 9.84 -15.35 2.08
C TRP A 120 8.59 -16.18 2.29
N THR A 121 7.47 -15.47 2.46
CA THR A 121 6.13 -16.04 2.44
C THR A 121 5.28 -15.35 1.38
N MET A 122 4.44 -16.12 0.71
CA MET A 122 3.43 -15.65 -0.23
C MET A 122 2.05 -15.84 0.39
N HIS A 123 1.23 -14.80 0.32
CA HIS A 123 -0.15 -14.82 0.82
C HIS A 123 -1.08 -14.65 -0.38
N VAL A 124 -2.06 -15.53 -0.51
CA VAL A 124 -3.08 -15.43 -1.58
C VAL A 124 -4.24 -14.62 -1.03
N ILE A 125 -4.40 -13.41 -1.57
CA ILE A 125 -5.37 -12.42 -1.10
C ILE A 125 -6.47 -12.23 -2.15
N SER A 126 -7.73 -12.15 -1.72
CA SER A 126 -8.83 -11.63 -2.52
C SER A 126 -9.24 -10.25 -1.99
N VAL A 127 -9.44 -9.31 -2.90
CA VAL A 127 -10.01 -8.00 -2.61
C VAL A 127 -11.36 -7.89 -3.34
N LYS A 128 -12.41 -7.44 -2.66
CA LYS A 128 -13.75 -7.26 -3.22
C LYS A 128 -14.41 -6.00 -2.67
#